data_AF-A0A074X2Q9-F1
#
_entry.id   AF-A0A074X2Q9-F1
#
_cell.length_a   1.000
_cell.length_b   1.000
_cell.length_c   1.000
_cell.angle_alpha   90.00
_cell.angle_beta   90.00
_cell.angle_gamma   90.00
#
_symmetry.space_group_name_H-M   'P 1'
#
loop_
_entity.id
_entity.type
_entity.pdbx_description
1 polymer ?
#
loop_
_entity_poly.entity_id
_entity_poly.type
_entity_poly.pdbx_seq_one_letter_code
_entity_poly.pdbx_strand_id
1 'polypeptide(L)'
;LRLPYELRRKIYSYLLPYTETKTSSGSLIAEATTGSSAASTAHKTHLASLPSAKYAKNTILWHRGQTSILSACRQLHAECSTILYGENTFVLWISYDQIQFRFRWVLASGLAPSHAYDFLAGWGGAKYIGKIKKVVMTVDCVDEYTGMIKYNVGGSGLTHGLRLQVQKLVRAI
;
A
#
# COMPACT_ATOMS: atom_id res chain seq x y z
N LEU A 1 15.99 -27.32 4.62
CA LEU A 1 15.41 -27.38 3.26
C LEU A 1 16.53 -27.68 2.27
N ARG A 2 16.40 -28.71 1.42
CA ARG A 2 17.46 -29.12 0.44
C ARG A 2 17.35 -28.43 -0.93
N LEU A 3 16.29 -27.65 -1.17
CA LEU A 3 16.08 -26.94 -2.43
C LEU A 3 17.01 -25.71 -2.51
N PRO A 4 17.70 -25.45 -3.64
CA PRO A 4 18.46 -24.23 -3.85
C PRO A 4 17.66 -22.96 -3.57
N TYR A 5 18.33 -21.92 -3.07
CA TYR A 5 17.68 -20.66 -2.68
C TYR A 5 16.90 -20.02 -3.83
N GLU A 6 17.42 -20.01 -5.05
CA GLU A 6 16.74 -19.41 -6.21
C GLU A 6 15.38 -20.04 -6.51
N LEU A 7 15.30 -21.38 -6.43
CA LEU A 7 14.04 -22.09 -6.62
C LEU A 7 13.06 -21.80 -5.49
N ARG A 8 13.56 -21.69 -4.25
CA ARG A 8 12.73 -21.33 -3.10
C ARG A 8 12.20 -19.91 -3.22
N ARG A 9 13.03 -18.95 -3.63
CA ARG A 9 12.64 -17.56 -3.88
C ARG A 9 11.57 -17.47 -4.96
N LYS A 10 11.71 -18.24 -6.05
CA LYS A 10 10.69 -18.33 -7.10
C LYS A 10 9.37 -18.92 -6.59
N ILE A 11 9.40 -19.90 -5.70
CA ILE A 11 8.19 -20.42 -5.04
C ILE A 11 7.56 -19.32 -4.16
N TYR A 12 8.37 -18.62 -3.36
CA TYR A 12 7.87 -17.55 -2.49
C TYR A 12 7.23 -16.41 -3.26
N SER A 13 7.74 -16.03 -4.44
CA SER A 13 7.14 -14.96 -5.26
C SER A 13 5.73 -15.30 -5.75
N TYR A 14 5.36 -16.58 -5.85
CA TYR A 14 3.99 -16.99 -6.19
C TYR A 14 3.07 -17.09 -4.97
N LEU A 15 3.63 -17.31 -3.76
CA LEU A 15 2.86 -17.53 -2.54
C LEU A 15 2.65 -16.25 -1.74
N LEU A 16 3.67 -15.40 -1.65
CA LEU A 16 3.64 -14.23 -0.79
C LEU A 16 2.81 -13.10 -1.43
N PRO A 17 2.20 -12.23 -0.59
CA PRO A 17 1.66 -10.98 -1.07
C PRO A 17 2.72 -10.17 -1.82
N TYR A 18 2.32 -9.59 -2.95
CA TYR A 18 3.20 -8.76 -3.76
C TYR A 18 2.52 -7.47 -4.19
N THR A 19 3.33 -6.46 -4.52
CA THR A 19 2.85 -5.17 -5.02
C THR A 19 3.09 -5.01 -6.51
N GLU A 20 2.14 -4.39 -7.19
CA GLU A 20 2.24 -3.98 -8.59
C GLU A 20 2.04 -2.47 -8.70
N THR A 21 2.86 -1.78 -9.50
CA THR A 21 2.67 -0.36 -9.80
C THR A 21 2.07 -0.21 -11.18
N LYS A 22 0.89 0.42 -11.28
CA LYS A 22 0.25 0.70 -12.57
C LYS A 22 0.86 1.94 -13.21
N THR A 23 1.32 1.83 -14.44
CA THR A 23 1.99 2.92 -15.19
C THR A 23 1.01 3.86 -15.90
N SER A 24 -0.26 3.47 -16.01
CA SER A 24 -1.35 4.24 -16.59
C SER A 24 -2.52 4.37 -15.61
N SER A 25 -3.47 5.25 -15.92
CA SER A 25 -4.77 5.28 -15.26
C SER A 25 -5.73 4.31 -15.96
N GLY A 26 -6.63 3.68 -15.22
CA GLY A 26 -7.57 2.72 -15.79
C GLY A 26 -8.53 2.10 -14.79
N SER A 27 -9.19 1.02 -15.22
CA SER A 27 -10.06 0.18 -14.40
C SER A 27 -9.44 -1.20 -14.23
N LEU A 28 -9.57 -1.78 -13.04
CA LEU A 28 -9.20 -3.17 -12.76
C LEU A 28 -10.19 -4.19 -13.33
N ILE A 29 -11.39 -3.72 -13.64
CA ILE A 29 -12.43 -4.51 -14.29
C ILE A 29 -12.34 -4.23 -15.78
N ALA A 30 -12.07 -5.30 -16.54
CA ALA A 30 -12.01 -5.24 -17.99
C ALA A 30 -13.34 -4.77 -18.58
N GLU A 31 -13.25 -3.95 -19.62
CA GLU A 31 -14.42 -3.54 -20.39
C GLU A 31 -15.11 -4.78 -20.99
N ALA A 32 -16.45 -4.74 -21.02
CA ALA A 32 -17.22 -5.84 -21.56
C ALA A 32 -16.94 -5.99 -23.05
N THR A 33 -16.40 -7.13 -23.47
CA THR A 33 -16.24 -7.47 -24.87
C THR A 33 -17.59 -7.75 -25.53
N THR A 34 -17.70 -7.36 -26.80
CA THR A 34 -18.85 -7.63 -27.67
C THR A 34 -19.11 -9.14 -27.74
N GLY A 35 -20.08 -9.62 -26.95
CA GLY A 35 -20.39 -11.05 -26.83
C GLY A 35 -20.97 -11.46 -25.46
N SER A 36 -20.87 -10.61 -24.43
CA SER A 36 -21.52 -10.86 -23.13
C SER A 36 -23.00 -10.47 -23.15
N SER A 37 -23.84 -11.22 -22.41
CA SER A 37 -25.27 -10.90 -22.24
C SER A 37 -25.46 -9.49 -21.66
N ALA A 38 -26.52 -8.79 -22.09
CA ALA A 38 -26.75 -7.39 -21.72
C ALA A 38 -26.74 -7.15 -20.19
N ALA A 39 -27.32 -8.06 -19.41
CA ALA A 39 -27.32 -7.97 -17.94
C ALA A 39 -25.92 -8.14 -17.32
N SER A 40 -25.10 -9.05 -17.85
CA SER A 40 -23.70 -9.24 -17.43
C SER A 40 -22.84 -8.02 -17.76
N THR A 41 -23.06 -7.44 -18.95
CA THR A 41 -22.40 -6.23 -19.42
C THR A 41 -22.78 -5.00 -18.56
N ALA A 42 -24.07 -4.84 -18.25
CA ALA A 42 -24.56 -3.77 -17.37
C ALA A 42 -23.96 -3.87 -15.94
N HIS A 43 -23.88 -5.08 -15.39
CA HIS A 43 -23.28 -5.29 -14.08
C HIS A 43 -21.77 -5.00 -14.07
N LYS A 44 -21.02 -5.46 -15.08
CA LYS A 44 -19.57 -5.17 -15.20
C LYS A 44 -19.28 -3.69 -15.40
N THR A 45 -20.05 -3.01 -16.24
CA THR A 45 -19.90 -1.56 -16.46
C THR A 45 -20.21 -0.77 -15.19
N HIS A 46 -21.23 -1.16 -14.43
CA HIS A 46 -21.50 -0.57 -13.12
C HIS A 46 -20.31 -0.75 -12.17
N LEU A 47 -19.78 -1.97 -12.03
CA LEU A 47 -18.63 -2.22 -11.16
C LEU A 47 -17.37 -1.47 -11.60
N ALA A 48 -17.10 -1.40 -12.90
CA ALA A 48 -15.96 -0.67 -13.47
C ALA A 48 -16.06 0.85 -13.22
N SER A 49 -17.29 1.37 -13.05
CA SER A 49 -17.51 2.78 -12.75
C SER A 49 -17.17 3.14 -11.29
N LEU A 50 -17.15 2.15 -10.38
CA LEU A 50 -16.90 2.37 -8.95
C LEU A 50 -15.48 2.91 -8.70
N PRO A 51 -15.31 3.84 -7.74
CA PRO A 51 -13.98 4.36 -7.36
C PRO A 51 -13.00 3.28 -6.91
N SER A 52 -13.53 2.17 -6.36
CA SER A 52 -12.75 1.02 -5.92
C SER A 52 -12.14 0.22 -7.09
N ALA A 53 -12.77 0.26 -8.28
CA ALA A 53 -12.24 -0.40 -9.48
C ALA A 53 -11.25 0.49 -10.24
N LYS A 54 -11.33 1.81 -10.07
CA LYS A 54 -10.48 2.79 -10.76
C LYS A 54 -9.14 2.99 -10.06
N TYR A 55 -8.10 3.17 -10.88
CA TYR A 55 -6.77 3.55 -10.43
C TYR A 55 -6.21 4.68 -11.31
N ALA A 56 -5.38 5.51 -10.68
CA ALA A 56 -4.62 6.54 -11.37
C ALA A 56 -3.24 6.01 -11.77
N LYS A 57 -2.57 6.74 -12.65
CA LYS A 57 -1.15 6.53 -12.95
C LYS A 57 -0.32 6.48 -11.65
N ASN A 58 0.63 5.55 -11.60
CA ASN A 58 1.51 5.26 -10.46
C ASN A 58 0.78 4.75 -9.20
N THR A 59 -0.45 4.23 -9.33
CA THR A 59 -1.13 3.58 -8.21
C THR A 59 -0.45 2.25 -7.88
N ILE A 60 -0.12 2.06 -6.61
CA ILE A 60 0.41 0.80 -6.08
C ILE A 60 -0.74 -0.07 -5.57
N LEU A 61 -0.79 -1.30 -6.05
CA LEU A 61 -1.81 -2.29 -5.74
C LEU A 61 -1.18 -3.50 -5.08
N TRP A 62 -1.82 -3.99 -4.02
CA TRP A 62 -1.41 -5.20 -3.31
C TRP A 62 -2.23 -6.38 -3.82
N HIS A 63 -1.53 -7.43 -4.22
CA HIS A 63 -2.12 -8.70 -4.62
C HIS A 63 -2.12 -9.65 -3.44
N ARG A 64 -3.26 -10.30 -3.21
CA ARG A 64 -3.40 -11.25 -2.09
C ARG A 64 -2.44 -12.42 -2.27
N GLY A 65 -1.81 -12.79 -1.16
CA GLY A 65 -1.04 -14.00 -1.02
C GLY A 65 -1.22 -14.56 0.38
N GLN A 66 -0.40 -15.55 0.74
CA GLN A 66 -0.49 -16.26 1.98
C GLN A 66 0.72 -15.97 2.87
N THR A 67 0.46 -15.41 4.05
CA THR A 67 1.50 -15.08 5.04
C THR A 67 1.74 -16.20 6.05
N SER A 68 0.92 -17.26 6.05
CA SER A 68 1.07 -18.38 6.99
C SER A 68 2.40 -19.13 6.84
N ILE A 69 3.05 -19.06 5.68
CA ILE A 69 4.39 -19.63 5.49
C ILE A 69 5.45 -18.97 6.41
N LEU A 70 5.22 -17.73 6.86
CA LEU A 70 6.11 -17.02 7.77
C LEU A 70 6.15 -17.64 9.17
N SER A 71 5.15 -18.43 9.55
CA SER A 71 5.11 -19.10 10.87
C SER A 71 5.66 -20.52 10.84
N ALA A 72 5.94 -21.09 9.66
CA ALA A 72 6.32 -22.49 9.53
C ALA A 72 7.72 -22.81 10.11
N CYS A 73 8.75 -22.03 9.76
CA CYS A 73 10.08 -22.18 10.37
C CYS A 73 10.92 -20.90 10.28
N ARG A 74 12.00 -20.82 11.09
CA ARG A 74 12.88 -19.64 11.16
C ARG A 74 13.56 -19.30 9.84
N GLN A 75 13.98 -20.32 9.08
CA GLN A 75 14.62 -20.12 7.78
C GLN A 75 13.65 -19.49 6.78
N LEU A 76 12.45 -20.08 6.64
CA LEU A 76 11.39 -19.55 5.78
C LEU A 76 10.97 -18.15 6.21
N HIS A 77 10.83 -17.93 7.51
CA HIS A 77 10.51 -16.62 8.05
C HIS A 77 11.54 -15.56 7.64
N ALA A 78 12.83 -15.85 7.79
CA ALA A 78 13.90 -14.92 7.45
C ALA A 78 13.90 -14.57 5.95
N GLU A 79 13.78 -15.57 5.08
CA GLU A 79 13.79 -15.39 3.63
C GLU A 79 12.52 -14.69 3.13
N CYS A 80 11.34 -15.17 3.54
CA CYS A 80 10.06 -14.59 3.13
C CYS A 80 9.85 -13.17 3.69
N SER A 81 10.30 -12.87 4.90
CA SER A 81 10.21 -11.49 5.41
C SER A 81 11.12 -10.54 4.62
N THR A 82 12.30 -10.97 4.21
CA THR A 82 13.16 -10.13 3.35
C THR A 82 12.49 -9.84 2.00
N ILE A 83 11.79 -10.82 1.41
CA ILE A 83 11.05 -10.62 0.16
C ILE A 83 9.83 -9.71 0.40
N LEU A 84 8.99 -10.04 1.39
CA LEU A 84 7.74 -9.34 1.68
C LEU A 84 7.94 -7.85 1.99
N TYR A 85 8.97 -7.51 2.78
CA TYR A 85 9.25 -6.13 3.16
C TYR A 85 10.23 -5.43 2.21
N GLY A 86 11.18 -6.17 1.62
CA GLY A 86 12.24 -5.59 0.80
C GLY A 86 11.89 -5.41 -0.68
N GLU A 87 11.05 -6.27 -1.25
CA GLU A 87 10.70 -6.21 -2.68
C GLU A 87 9.42 -5.41 -2.95
N ASN A 88 8.50 -5.40 -1.99
CA ASN A 88 7.22 -4.70 -2.09
C ASN A 88 7.33 -3.21 -1.78
N THR A 89 6.40 -2.45 -2.35
CA THR A 89 6.36 -0.99 -2.20
C THR A 89 5.28 -0.56 -1.20
N PHE A 90 5.69 0.16 -0.16
CA PHE A 90 4.80 0.65 0.88
C PHE A 90 4.42 2.11 0.60
N VAL A 91 3.14 2.44 0.72
CA VAL A 91 2.66 3.82 0.55
C VAL A 91 2.39 4.41 1.93
N LEU A 92 3.20 5.39 2.31
CA LEU A 92 3.07 6.10 3.57
C LEU A 92 2.41 7.45 3.33
N TRP A 93 1.37 7.73 4.10
CA TRP A 93 0.71 9.02 4.18
C TRP A 93 1.13 9.69 5.48
N ILE A 94 1.76 10.84 5.37
CA ILE A 94 2.25 11.60 6.53
C ILE A 94 1.41 12.86 6.63
N SER A 95 0.59 12.92 7.67
CA SER A 95 -0.18 14.09 8.06
C SER A 95 0.42 14.70 9.33
N TYR A 96 -0.11 15.82 9.81
CA TYR A 96 0.43 16.52 10.99
C TYR A 96 0.32 15.70 12.29
N ASP A 97 -0.67 14.80 12.38
CA ASP A 97 -1.03 14.03 13.56
C ASP A 97 -0.59 12.55 13.48
N GLN A 98 -0.61 11.95 12.29
CA GLN A 98 -0.43 10.52 12.12
C GLN A 98 0.38 10.14 10.87
N ILE A 99 1.02 8.97 10.94
CA ILE A 99 1.73 8.33 9.84
C ILE A 99 0.96 7.06 9.50
N GLN A 100 0.27 7.08 8.36
CA GLN A 100 -0.56 5.95 7.94
C GLN A 100 0.13 5.16 6.83
N PHE A 101 0.19 3.85 6.97
CA PHE A 101 0.39 2.97 5.83
C PHE A 101 -0.95 2.75 5.15
N ARG A 102 -1.09 3.28 3.93
CA ARG A 102 -2.27 3.09 3.09
C ARG A 102 -1.98 2.03 2.05
N PHE A 103 -2.91 1.10 1.89
CA PHE A 103 -2.79 0.06 0.88
C PHE A 103 -4.14 -0.20 0.23
N ARG A 104 -4.10 -0.63 -1.02
CA ARG A 104 -5.27 -1.09 -1.77
C ARG A 104 -5.06 -2.55 -2.15
N TRP A 105 -5.99 -3.42 -1.81
CA TRP A 105 -5.90 -4.85 -2.13
C TRP A 105 -6.76 -5.21 -3.31
N VAL A 106 -6.18 -5.83 -4.33
CA VAL A 106 -6.94 -6.36 -5.46
C VAL A 106 -7.66 -7.64 -5.02
N LEU A 107 -8.98 -7.64 -5.16
CA LEU A 107 -9.83 -8.81 -4.97
C LEU A 107 -10.01 -9.55 -6.29
N ALA A 108 -10.38 -10.83 -6.21
CA ALA A 108 -10.74 -11.62 -7.39
C ALA A 108 -11.91 -11.02 -8.19
N SER A 109 -12.75 -10.20 -7.55
CA SER A 109 -13.84 -9.45 -8.19
C SER A 109 -13.35 -8.27 -9.05
N GLY A 110 -12.06 -7.93 -9.02
CA GLY A 110 -11.51 -6.76 -9.69
C GLY A 110 -11.73 -5.44 -8.94
N LEU A 111 -12.24 -5.48 -7.71
CA LEU A 111 -12.32 -4.31 -6.83
C LEU A 111 -11.04 -4.18 -6.01
N ALA A 112 -10.64 -2.95 -5.70
CA ALA A 112 -9.49 -2.64 -4.87
C ALA A 112 -9.85 -1.74 -3.67
N PRO A 113 -10.47 -2.30 -2.61
CA PRO A 113 -10.72 -1.57 -1.38
C PRO A 113 -9.42 -1.04 -0.78
N SER A 114 -9.47 0.19 -0.29
CA SER A 114 -8.40 0.84 0.44
C SER A 114 -8.56 0.65 1.94
N HIS A 115 -7.46 0.48 2.65
CA HIS A 115 -7.43 0.51 4.11
C HIS A 115 -6.15 1.22 4.58
N ALA A 116 -6.20 1.76 5.79
CA ALA A 116 -5.10 2.48 6.41
C ALA A 116 -4.78 1.89 7.79
N TYR A 117 -3.51 1.72 8.11
CA TYR A 117 -3.04 1.40 9.45
C TYR A 117 -2.10 2.49 9.94
N ASP A 118 -2.08 2.74 11.25
CA ASP A 118 -0.97 3.49 11.84
C ASP A 118 0.33 2.71 11.60
N PHE A 119 1.25 3.30 10.86
CA PHE A 119 2.48 2.64 10.43
C PHE A 119 3.40 2.33 11.62
N LEU A 120 3.48 3.21 12.61
CA LEU A 120 4.37 3.03 13.75
C LEU A 120 3.73 2.17 14.85
N ALA A 121 2.42 2.30 15.07
CA ALA A 121 1.72 1.54 16.11
C ALA A 121 1.28 0.14 15.64
N GLY A 122 0.95 -0.01 14.36
CA GLY A 122 0.16 -1.14 13.87
C GLY A 122 0.91 -2.46 13.70
N TRP A 123 2.24 -2.46 13.54
CA TRP A 123 2.95 -3.62 12.97
C TRP A 123 4.31 -3.89 13.65
N GLY A 124 4.34 -4.34 14.91
CA GLY A 124 5.57 -4.85 15.57
C GLY A 124 6.83 -4.00 15.32
N GLY A 125 6.65 -2.67 15.26
CA GLY A 125 7.29 -1.72 14.34
C GLY A 125 8.80 -1.88 14.16
N ALA A 126 9.53 -2.11 15.24
CA ALA A 126 10.99 -2.17 15.18
C ALA A 126 11.54 -3.34 14.34
N LYS A 127 10.86 -4.50 14.29
CA LYS A 127 11.48 -5.73 13.77
C LYS A 127 11.61 -5.77 12.25
N TYR A 128 10.64 -5.19 11.54
CA TYR A 128 10.57 -5.30 10.08
C TYR A 128 10.75 -3.96 9.36
N ILE A 129 10.67 -2.81 10.05
CA ILE A 129 10.89 -1.50 9.43
C ILE A 129 12.25 -1.44 8.72
N GLY A 130 13.33 -1.91 9.36
CA GLY A 130 14.67 -1.93 8.73
C GLY A 130 14.80 -2.86 7.51
N LYS A 131 13.79 -3.70 7.22
CA LYS A 131 13.74 -4.52 6.00
C LYS A 131 13.01 -3.83 4.85
N ILE A 132 12.28 -2.76 5.12
CA ILE A 132 11.53 -2.03 4.10
C ILE A 132 12.51 -1.22 3.26
N LYS A 133 12.53 -1.47 1.95
CA LYS A 133 13.46 -0.80 1.02
C LYS A 133 12.77 0.15 0.05
N LYS A 134 11.49 -0.07 -0.24
CA LYS A 134 10.74 0.71 -1.23
C LYS A 134 9.55 1.38 -0.56
N VAL A 135 9.63 2.70 -0.48
CA VAL A 135 8.59 3.51 0.16
C VAL A 135 8.22 4.65 -0.78
N VAL A 136 6.93 4.84 -1.01
CA VAL A 136 6.37 6.04 -1.63
C VAL A 136 5.72 6.85 -0.52
N MET A 137 6.19 8.07 -0.33
CA MET A 137 5.76 8.94 0.75
C MET A 137 4.92 10.07 0.16
N THR A 138 3.69 10.19 0.61
CA THR A 138 2.85 11.35 0.35
C THR A 138 2.76 12.17 1.62
N VAL A 139 3.24 13.40 1.53
CA VAL A 139 3.24 14.36 2.62
C VAL A 139 2.07 15.30 2.42
N ASP A 140 1.13 15.26 3.35
CA ASP A 140 -0.08 16.06 3.31
C ASP A 140 0.17 17.39 4.03
N CYS A 141 0.49 18.41 3.24
CA CYS A 141 0.66 19.76 3.73
C CYS A 141 -0.68 20.48 3.62
N VAL A 142 -1.40 20.60 4.74
CA VAL A 142 -2.73 21.24 4.82
C VAL A 142 -2.65 22.78 4.70
N ASP A 143 -1.51 23.32 4.25
CA ASP A 143 -1.20 24.76 4.31
C ASP A 143 -1.36 25.50 2.97
N GLU A 144 -1.98 24.90 1.95
CA GLU A 144 -2.43 25.66 0.77
C GLU A 144 -3.77 26.35 1.07
N TYR A 145 -3.66 27.51 1.71
CA TYR A 145 -4.71 28.49 1.98
C TYR A 145 -5.41 28.96 0.69
N THR A 146 -6.52 28.32 0.29
CA THR A 146 -7.39 28.83 -0.79
C THR A 146 -8.55 29.71 -0.27
N GLY A 147 -8.32 30.59 0.72
CA GLY A 147 -9.27 31.69 0.98
C GLY A 147 -9.48 32.24 2.40
N MET A 148 -8.83 31.73 3.45
CA MET A 148 -9.05 32.25 4.82
C MET A 148 -7.76 32.31 5.64
N ILE A 149 -7.26 33.52 5.91
CA ILE A 149 -6.07 33.73 6.75
C ILE A 149 -6.47 33.59 8.22
N LYS A 150 -6.10 32.48 8.86
CA LYS A 150 -6.19 32.33 10.32
C LYS A 150 -4.84 32.64 10.94
N TYR A 151 -4.77 33.75 11.67
CA TYR A 151 -3.63 34.05 12.53
C TYR A 151 -3.69 33.16 13.78
N ASN A 152 -2.96 32.05 13.77
CA ASN A 152 -2.67 31.33 15.02
C ASN A 152 -1.59 32.10 15.78
N VAL A 153 -2.01 32.99 16.69
CA VAL A 153 -1.09 33.69 17.58
C VAL A 153 -0.73 32.77 18.74
N GLY A 154 0.53 32.32 18.81
CA GLY A 154 1.09 31.59 19.96
C GLY A 154 1.18 30.06 19.83
N GLY A 155 0.65 29.45 18.76
CA GLY A 155 0.78 28.02 18.48
C GLY A 155 1.89 27.72 17.47
N SER A 156 2.56 26.56 17.58
CA SER A 156 3.67 26.16 16.69
C SER A 156 3.27 25.85 15.23
N GLY A 157 1.98 25.89 14.89
CA GLY A 157 1.47 25.64 13.54
C GLY A 157 1.39 24.16 13.14
N LEU A 158 0.65 23.85 12.06
CA LEU A 158 0.47 22.48 11.55
C LEU A 158 1.76 21.92 10.93
N THR A 159 2.58 22.78 10.34
CA THR A 159 3.89 22.44 9.77
C THR A 159 4.86 21.91 10.84
N HIS A 160 4.75 22.39 12.09
CA HIS A 160 5.52 21.85 13.21
C HIS A 160 5.11 20.42 13.57
N GLY A 161 3.81 20.11 13.57
CA GLY A 161 3.31 18.74 13.77
C GLY A 161 3.85 17.78 12.69
N LEU A 162 3.79 18.21 11.43
CA LEU A 162 4.33 17.44 10.31
C LEU A 162 5.84 17.20 10.43
N ARG A 163 6.61 18.23 10.82
CA ARG A 163 8.04 18.11 11.10
C ARG A 163 8.32 17.08 12.20
N LEU A 164 7.52 17.05 13.27
CA LEU A 164 7.66 16.06 14.34
C LEU A 164 7.37 14.64 13.83
N GLN A 165 6.35 14.44 12.99
CA GLN A 165 6.05 13.12 12.42
C GLN A 165 7.16 12.64 11.48
N VAL A 166 7.67 13.52 10.61
CA VAL A 166 8.83 13.20 9.77
C VAL A 166 10.05 12.85 10.64
N GLN A 167 10.31 13.59 11.72
CA GLN A 167 11.40 13.26 12.63
C GLN A 167 11.21 11.92 13.34
N LYS A 168 9.98 11.58 13.77
CA LYS A 168 9.66 10.26 14.34
C LYS A 168 9.90 9.14 13.33
N LEU A 169 9.50 9.35 12.08
CA LEU A 169 9.70 8.38 11.01
C LEU A 169 11.19 8.14 10.73
N VAL A 170 11.98 9.21 10.62
CA VAL A 170 13.43 9.13 10.40
C VAL A 170 14.14 8.42 11.56
N ARG A 171 13.66 8.55 12.80
CA ARG A 171 14.22 7.80 13.93
C ARG A 171 13.84 6.32 13.93
N ALA A 172 12.74 5.95 13.28
CA ALA A 172 12.23 4.59 13.27
C ALA A 172 12.84 3.73 12.14
N ILE A 173 13.30 4.36 11.07
CA ILE A 173 13.97 3.75 9.91
C ILE A 173 15.48 3.73 10.13
#